data_AF-A0A7C4SJQ2-F1
#
_entry.id   AF-A0A7C4SJQ2-F1
#
_cell.length_a   1.000
_cell.length_b   1.000
_cell.length_c   1.000
_cell.angle_alpha   90.00
_cell.angle_beta   90.00
_cell.angle_gamma   90.00
#
_symmetry.space_group_name_H-M   'P 1'
#
loop_
_entity.id
_entity.type
_entity.pdbx_description
1 polymer ?
#
loop_
_entity_poly.entity_id
_entity_poly.type
_entity_poly.pdbx_seq_one_letter_code
_entity_poly.pdbx_strand_id
1 'polypeptide(L)'
;MNNALSREEKLRFLKALEEDLEFRYATAGALGILELLRRLDSIESRVEEYSKILSEHSRRLEELSKRIEELMKRVEEYSKILSEHSRRLEELSKTLSEVVLTLREHEVKIDELDRKVSNLEITIGALTESTYARYFYEDLERSLSLRGERVVRRVRNARIDETDVDLLVETDRIIYVVEIKIKPKHEDIGVLIAKLDLIKKSQPEREVVGVLAGTLVGKEIEAYAREKGVLVYRY
;
A
#
# COMPACT_ATOMS: atom_id res chain seq x y z
N MET A 1 10.14 21.03 116.46
CA MET A 1 9.61 22.41 116.45
C MET A 1 8.42 22.43 115.51
N ASN A 2 7.29 23.01 115.94
CA ASN A 2 6.11 23.11 115.09
C ASN A 2 6.36 24.25 114.08
N ASN A 3 6.79 23.91 112.87
CA ASN A 3 7.15 24.87 111.81
C ASN A 3 5.93 25.50 111.10
N ALA A 4 4.75 25.39 111.69
CA ALA A 4 3.52 25.91 111.12
C ALA A 4 3.30 27.36 111.58
N LEU A 5 3.07 28.26 110.63
CA LEU A 5 2.67 29.64 110.91
C LEU A 5 1.40 29.67 111.78
N SER A 6 1.38 30.56 112.78
CA SER A 6 0.19 30.87 113.57
C SER A 6 -0.91 31.49 112.70
N ARG A 7 -2.16 31.51 113.20
CA ARG A 7 -3.30 32.10 112.46
C ARG A 7 -3.06 33.58 112.13
N GLU A 8 -2.46 34.32 113.04
CA GLU A 8 -2.15 35.74 112.85
C GLU A 8 -1.06 35.94 111.77
N GLU A 9 -0.03 35.10 111.76
CA GLU A 9 1.03 35.14 110.74
C GLU A 9 0.51 34.75 109.35
N LYS A 10 -0.40 33.77 109.25
CA LYS A 10 -1.07 33.41 107.99
C LYS A 10 -1.91 34.58 107.45
N LEU A 11 -2.65 35.28 108.32
CA LEU A 11 -3.43 36.47 107.92
C LEU A 11 -2.52 37.62 107.47
N ARG A 12 -1.42 37.87 108.17
CA ARG A 12 -0.42 38.88 107.74
C ARG A 12 0.21 38.50 106.40
N PHE A 13 0.53 37.23 106.18
CA PHE A 13 1.09 36.74 104.92
C PHE A 13 0.12 36.89 103.74
N LEU A 14 -1.14 36.52 103.92
CA LEU A 14 -2.18 36.70 102.90
C LEU A 14 -2.42 38.18 102.60
N LYS A 15 -2.48 39.03 103.63
CA LYS A 15 -2.63 40.48 103.45
C LYS A 15 -1.43 41.08 102.71
N ALA A 16 -0.21 40.64 103.01
CA ALA A 16 0.98 41.04 102.27
C ALA A 16 0.94 40.56 100.80
N LEU A 17 0.48 39.33 100.53
CA LEU A 17 0.25 38.87 99.17
C LEU A 17 -0.79 39.73 98.42
N GLU A 18 -1.78 40.30 99.09
CA GLU A 18 -2.85 41.10 98.48
C GLU A 18 -2.53 42.60 98.34
N GLU A 19 -1.72 43.17 99.23
CA GLU A 19 -1.46 44.62 99.29
C GLU A 19 -0.02 44.98 98.88
N ASP A 20 0.96 44.09 99.10
CA ASP A 20 2.37 44.31 98.76
C ASP A 20 2.71 43.65 97.42
N LEU A 21 2.95 44.50 96.42
CA LEU A 21 3.25 44.06 95.06
C LEU A 21 4.62 43.36 94.99
N GLU A 22 5.63 43.87 95.69
CA GLU A 22 6.99 43.33 95.67
C GLU A 22 7.03 41.97 96.33
N PHE A 23 6.39 41.83 97.50
CA PHE A 23 6.29 40.56 98.21
C PHE A 23 5.53 39.49 97.40
N ARG A 24 4.46 39.88 96.69
CA ARG A 24 3.68 38.99 95.82
C ARG A 24 4.49 38.48 94.64
N TYR A 25 5.21 39.35 93.94
CA TYR A 25 6.06 38.93 92.82
C TYR A 25 7.26 38.10 93.28
N ALA A 26 7.88 38.43 94.41
CA ALA A 26 8.95 37.63 95.01
C ALA A 26 8.46 36.22 95.37
N THR A 27 7.28 36.13 96.00
CA THR A 27 6.65 34.84 96.32
C THR A 27 6.26 34.06 95.06
N ALA A 28 5.68 34.72 94.06
CA ALA A 28 5.34 34.09 92.77
C ALA A 28 6.60 33.58 92.03
N GLY A 29 7.70 34.33 92.09
CA GLY A 29 9.00 33.91 91.58
C GLY A 29 9.57 32.71 92.32
N ALA A 30 9.58 32.74 93.66
CA ALA A 30 10.07 31.66 94.51
C ALA A 30 9.25 30.37 94.37
N LEU A 31 7.94 30.48 94.16
CA LEU A 31 7.04 29.35 93.88
C LEU A 31 7.10 28.88 92.41
N GLY A 32 7.87 29.54 91.54
CA GLY A 32 8.03 29.17 90.14
C GLY A 32 6.86 29.54 89.22
N ILE A 33 5.88 30.32 89.70
CA ILE A 33 4.68 30.70 88.95
C ILE A 33 5.05 31.51 87.70
N LEU A 34 6.04 32.41 87.80
CA LEU A 34 6.49 33.23 86.67
C LEU A 34 7.13 32.39 85.55
N GLU A 35 7.83 31.31 85.90
CA GLU A 35 8.42 30.39 84.92
C GLU A 35 7.34 29.54 84.24
N LEU A 36 6.33 29.10 84.98
CA LEU A 36 5.18 28.40 84.41
C LEU A 36 4.39 29.27 83.42
N LEU A 37 4.17 30.56 83.74
CA LEU A 37 3.52 31.49 82.83
C LEU A 37 4.31 31.68 81.53
N ARG A 38 5.64 31.85 81.60
CA ARG A 38 6.48 31.95 80.38
C ARG A 38 6.42 30.69 79.52
N ARG A 39 6.39 29.51 80.15
CA ARG A 39 6.23 28.24 79.42
C ARG A 39 4.85 28.14 78.79
N LEU A 40 3.81 28.62 79.47
CA LEU A 40 2.46 28.67 78.93
C LEU A 40 2.39 29.59 77.70
N ASP A 41 2.93 30.81 77.78
CA ASP A 41 3.01 31.73 76.64
C ASP A 41 3.76 31.10 75.45
N SER A 42 4.86 30.39 75.72
CA SER A 42 5.62 29.68 74.69
C SER A 42 4.83 28.52 74.07
N ILE A 43 4.06 27.78 74.87
CA ILE A 43 3.18 26.72 74.38
C ILE A 43 2.07 27.30 73.52
N GLU A 44 1.41 28.37 73.96
CA GLU A 44 0.35 29.06 73.21
C GLU A 44 0.87 29.52 71.85
N SER A 45 2.05 30.15 71.81
CA SER A 45 2.69 30.58 70.56
C SER A 45 2.97 29.40 69.60
N ARG A 46 3.46 28.27 70.12
CA ARG A 46 3.69 27.06 69.30
C ARG A 46 2.38 26.44 68.80
N VAL A 47 1.33 26.46 69.61
CA VAL A 47 0.00 25.97 69.21
C VAL A 47 -0.57 26.83 68.09
N GLU A 48 -0.42 28.15 68.15
CA GLU A 48 -0.81 29.04 67.06
C GLU A 48 -0.03 28.77 65.76
N GLU A 49 1.29 28.55 65.86
CA GLU A 49 2.14 28.23 64.71
C GLU A 49 1.71 26.90 64.06
N TYR A 50 1.53 25.84 64.86
CA TYR A 50 1.04 24.56 64.36
C TYR A 50 -0.36 24.66 63.75
N SER A 51 -1.24 25.49 64.31
CA SER A 51 -2.58 25.73 63.75
C SER A 51 -2.51 26.37 62.36
N LYS A 52 -1.60 27.33 62.15
CA LYS A 52 -1.35 27.93 60.83
C LYS A 52 -0.82 26.90 59.83
N ILE A 53 0.17 26.10 60.22
CA ILE A 53 0.74 25.04 59.38
C ILE A 53 -0.33 24.02 58.97
N LEU A 54 -1.18 23.59 59.91
CA LEU A 54 -2.28 22.66 59.62
C LEU A 54 -3.31 23.25 58.65
N SER A 55 -3.63 24.54 58.79
CA SER A 55 -4.51 25.24 57.85
C SER A 55 -3.92 25.28 56.43
N GLU A 56 -2.63 25.57 56.29
CA GLU A 56 -1.94 25.56 54.99
C GLU A 56 -1.90 24.16 54.37
N HIS A 57 -1.59 23.13 55.16
CA HIS A 57 -1.64 21.75 54.68
C HIS A 57 -3.05 21.33 54.25
N SER A 58 -4.08 21.72 55.00
CA SER A 58 -5.47 21.42 54.64
C SER A 58 -5.85 22.04 53.30
N ARG A 59 -5.47 23.30 53.07
CA ARG A 59 -5.67 23.97 51.78
C ARG A 59 -4.93 23.28 50.64
N ARG A 60 -3.66 22.90 50.85
CA ARG A 60 -2.88 22.16 49.83
C ARG A 60 -3.50 20.81 49.49
N LEU A 61 -4.03 20.08 50.48
CA LEU A 61 -4.73 18.82 50.26
C LEU A 61 -5.99 19.04 49.42
N GLU A 62 -6.76 20.10 49.70
CA GLU A 62 -7.96 20.43 48.93
C GLU A 62 -7.64 20.78 47.46
N GLU A 63 -6.56 21.52 47.22
CA GLU A 63 -6.06 21.81 45.87
C GLU A 63 -5.57 20.55 45.14
N LEU A 64 -4.88 19.64 45.84
CA LEU A 64 -4.46 18.36 45.27
C LEU A 64 -5.65 17.46 44.91
N SER A 65 -6.67 17.39 45.77
CA SER A 65 -7.91 16.64 45.50
C SER A 65 -8.60 17.13 44.23
N LYS A 66 -8.72 18.45 44.05
CA LYS A 66 -9.28 19.04 42.82
C LYS A 66 -8.48 18.67 41.57
N ARG A 67 -7.14 18.70 41.65
CA ARG A 67 -6.27 18.29 40.53
C ARG A 67 -6.42 16.81 40.20
N ILE A 68 -6.57 15.95 41.21
CA ILE A 68 -6.81 14.51 40.99
C ILE A 68 -8.14 14.30 40.28
N GLU A 69 -9.22 14.98 40.71
CA GLU A 69 -10.53 14.89 40.03
C GLU A 69 -10.46 15.33 38.57
N GLU A 70 -9.74 16.41 38.26
CA GLU A 70 -9.52 16.87 36.88
C GLU A 70 -8.74 15.84 36.05
N LEU A 71 -7.69 15.25 36.62
CA LEU A 71 -6.92 14.19 35.95
C LEU A 71 -7.77 12.96 35.68
N MET A 72 -8.62 12.55 36.63
CA MET A 72 -9.53 11.42 36.44
C MET A 72 -10.50 11.67 35.28
N LYS A 73 -11.06 12.88 35.16
CA LYS A 73 -11.93 13.26 34.04
C LYS A 73 -11.19 13.16 32.69
N ARG A 74 -9.95 13.65 32.63
CA ARG A 74 -9.13 13.55 31.40
C ARG A 74 -8.81 12.10 31.04
N VAL A 75 -8.51 11.25 32.02
CA VAL A 75 -8.28 9.82 31.79
C VAL A 75 -9.53 9.14 31.24
N GLU A 76 -10.71 9.47 31.76
CA GLU A 76 -11.98 8.94 31.24
C GLU A 76 -12.24 9.39 29.79
N GLU A 77 -11.96 10.65 29.47
CA GLU A 77 -12.07 11.18 28.11
C GLU A 77 -11.12 10.46 27.14
N TYR A 78 -9.85 10.29 27.52
CA TYR A 78 -8.89 9.54 26.70
C TYR A 78 -9.29 8.08 26.52
N SER A 79 -9.87 7.45 27.54
CA SER A 79 -10.39 6.08 27.44
C SER A 79 -11.50 5.97 26.39
N LYS A 80 -12.42 6.95 26.35
CA LYS A 80 -13.49 7.02 25.33
C LYS A 80 -12.92 7.19 23.92
N ILE A 81 -11.97 8.12 23.74
CA ILE A 81 -11.30 8.35 22.46
C ILE A 81 -10.59 7.09 21.97
N LEU A 82 -9.86 6.39 22.86
CA LEU A 82 -9.20 5.15 22.52
C LEU A 82 -10.19 4.06 22.09
N SER A 83 -11.31 3.93 22.80
CA SER A 83 -12.37 2.98 22.42
C SER A 83 -12.96 3.28 21.04
N GLU A 84 -13.17 4.56 20.71
CA GLU A 84 -13.64 4.96 19.38
C GLU A 84 -12.60 4.65 18.28
N HIS A 85 -11.33 4.93 18.55
CA HIS A 85 -10.24 4.59 17.63
C HIS A 85 -10.14 3.07 17.40
N SER A 86 -10.24 2.26 18.45
CA SER A 86 -10.25 0.80 18.33
C SER A 86 -11.40 0.31 17.43
N ARG A 87 -12.60 0.87 17.60
CA ARG A 87 -13.76 0.52 16.75
C ARG A 87 -13.54 0.90 15.29
N ARG A 88 -13.03 2.12 15.02
CA ARG A 88 -12.72 2.56 13.65
C ARG A 88 -11.66 1.69 12.99
N LEU A 89 -10.65 1.25 13.74
CA LEU A 89 -9.63 0.33 13.22
C LEU A 89 -10.22 -1.04 12.87
N GLU A 90 -11.15 -1.56 13.67
CA GLU A 90 -11.84 -2.81 13.36
C GLU A 90 -12.69 -2.70 12.08
N GLU A 91 -13.42 -1.58 11.92
CA GLU A 91 -14.21 -1.29 10.71
C GLU A 91 -13.30 -1.19 9.47
N LEU A 92 -12.19 -0.44 9.56
CA LEU A 92 -11.19 -0.35 8.49
C LEU A 92 -10.60 -1.72 8.13
N SER A 93 -10.32 -2.58 9.12
CA SER A 93 -9.80 -3.92 8.88
C SER A 93 -10.80 -4.81 8.13
N LYS A 94 -12.10 -4.66 8.40
CA LYS A 94 -13.16 -5.37 7.67
C LYS A 94 -13.24 -4.90 6.23
N THR A 95 -13.29 -3.59 6.00
CA THR A 95 -13.30 -3.02 4.65
C THR A 95 -12.06 -3.43 3.85
N LEU A 96 -10.88 -3.42 4.46
CA LEU A 96 -9.66 -3.87 3.79
C LEU A 96 -9.74 -5.34 3.38
N SER A 97 -10.32 -6.19 4.23
CA SER A 97 -10.51 -7.61 3.92
C SER A 97 -11.45 -7.81 2.73
N GLU A 98 -12.55 -7.06 2.65
CA GLU A 98 -13.48 -7.07 1.51
C GLU A 98 -12.79 -6.60 0.22
N VAL A 99 -11.98 -5.54 0.28
CA VAL A 99 -11.18 -5.06 -0.86
C VAL A 99 -10.20 -6.14 -1.35
N VAL A 100 -9.52 -6.84 -0.44
CA VAL A 100 -8.60 -7.93 -0.83
C VAL A 100 -9.35 -9.08 -1.51
N LEU A 101 -10.55 -9.44 -1.05
CA LEU A 101 -11.36 -10.48 -1.69
C LEU A 101 -11.79 -10.08 -3.10
N THR A 102 -12.31 -8.86 -3.27
CA THR A 102 -12.70 -8.35 -4.60
C THR A 102 -11.52 -8.26 -5.57
N LEU A 103 -10.34 -7.88 -5.10
CA LEU A 103 -9.12 -7.89 -5.92
C LEU A 103 -8.76 -9.30 -6.42
N ARG A 104 -8.86 -10.32 -5.55
CA ARG A 104 -8.63 -11.72 -5.95
C ARG A 104 -9.65 -12.19 -6.99
N GLU A 105 -10.91 -11.81 -6.85
CA GLU A 105 -11.93 -12.13 -7.87
C GLU A 105 -11.63 -11.46 -9.21
N HIS A 106 -11.12 -10.22 -9.20
CA HIS A 106 -10.70 -9.53 -10.42
C HIS A 106 -9.48 -10.17 -11.06
N GLU A 107 -8.50 -10.62 -10.28
CA GLU A 107 -7.32 -11.34 -10.77
C GLU A 107 -7.73 -12.60 -11.57
N VAL A 108 -8.63 -13.42 -11.01
CA VAL A 108 -9.14 -14.61 -11.70
C VAL A 108 -9.88 -14.24 -13.00
N LYS A 109 -10.69 -13.18 -12.99
CA LYS A 109 -11.40 -12.72 -14.20
C LYS A 109 -10.44 -12.22 -15.28
N ILE A 110 -9.35 -11.57 -14.90
CA ILE A 110 -8.32 -11.11 -15.83
C ILE A 110 -7.62 -12.32 -16.47
N ASP A 111 -7.24 -13.32 -15.68
CA ASP A 111 -6.64 -14.56 -16.21
C ASP A 111 -7.57 -15.28 -17.21
N GLU A 112 -8.88 -15.30 -16.93
CA GLU A 112 -9.87 -15.85 -17.86
C GLU A 112 -10.00 -15.03 -19.14
N LEU A 113 -9.94 -13.70 -19.05
CA LEU A 113 -9.96 -12.82 -20.21
C LEU A 113 -8.70 -13.01 -21.06
N ASP A 114 -7.53 -13.10 -20.46
CA ASP A 114 -6.26 -13.32 -21.16
C ASP A 114 -6.30 -14.62 -21.96
N ARG A 115 -6.79 -15.72 -21.36
CA ARG A 115 -6.98 -16.99 -22.09
C ARG A 115 -7.93 -16.86 -23.26
N LYS A 116 -9.04 -16.12 -23.10
CA LYS A 116 -10.01 -15.87 -24.19
C LYS A 116 -9.39 -15.04 -25.29
N VAL A 117 -8.61 -14.00 -24.96
CA VAL A 117 -7.90 -13.16 -25.92
C VAL A 117 -6.88 -13.98 -26.70
N SER A 118 -6.04 -14.79 -26.05
CA SER A 118 -5.08 -15.65 -26.75
C SER A 118 -5.76 -16.64 -27.71
N ASN A 119 -6.91 -17.22 -27.32
CA ASN A 119 -7.68 -18.08 -28.21
C ASN A 119 -8.25 -17.32 -29.42
N LEU A 120 -8.70 -16.07 -29.22
CA LEU A 120 -9.14 -15.20 -30.30
C LEU A 120 -8.00 -14.83 -31.24
N GLU A 121 -6.80 -14.53 -30.71
CA GLU A 121 -5.61 -14.24 -31.52
C GLU A 121 -5.26 -15.42 -32.44
N ILE A 122 -5.25 -16.65 -31.92
CA ILE A 122 -5.02 -17.87 -32.72
C ILE A 122 -6.10 -18.02 -33.79
N THR A 123 -7.37 -17.88 -33.41
CA THR A 123 -8.50 -18.07 -34.33
C THR A 123 -8.50 -17.03 -35.44
N ILE A 124 -8.27 -15.76 -35.10
CA ILE A 124 -8.18 -14.66 -36.06
C ILE A 124 -6.98 -14.86 -36.98
N GLY A 125 -5.80 -15.23 -36.45
CA GLY A 125 -4.62 -15.53 -37.26
C GLY A 125 -4.90 -16.59 -38.33
N ALA A 126 -5.46 -17.73 -37.93
CA ALA A 126 -5.84 -18.80 -38.86
C ALA A 126 -6.89 -18.36 -39.89
N LEU A 127 -7.90 -17.57 -39.48
CA LEU A 127 -8.91 -17.02 -40.39
C LEU A 127 -8.29 -16.05 -41.39
N THR A 128 -7.41 -15.16 -40.93
CA THR A 128 -6.66 -14.21 -41.77
C THR A 128 -5.83 -14.93 -42.81
N GLU A 129 -4.99 -15.89 -42.39
CA GLU A 129 -4.19 -16.72 -43.29
C GLU A 129 -5.08 -17.44 -44.32
N SER A 130 -6.17 -18.06 -43.86
CA SER A 130 -7.09 -18.78 -44.74
C SER A 130 -7.76 -17.87 -45.78
N THR A 131 -8.04 -16.63 -45.42
CA THR A 131 -8.75 -15.64 -46.25
C THR A 131 -7.82 -15.03 -47.28
N TYR A 132 -6.65 -14.54 -46.87
CA TYR A 132 -5.68 -13.97 -47.81
C TYR A 132 -5.06 -15.03 -48.72
N ALA A 133 -4.86 -16.27 -48.25
CA ALA A 133 -4.45 -17.37 -49.12
C ALA A 133 -5.46 -17.59 -50.26
N ARG A 134 -6.76 -17.47 -49.96
CA ARG A 134 -7.82 -17.62 -50.96
C ARG A 134 -7.79 -16.47 -51.96
N TYR A 135 -7.78 -15.22 -51.50
CA TYR A 135 -7.75 -14.06 -52.40
C TYR A 135 -6.50 -14.05 -53.28
N PHE A 136 -5.34 -14.33 -52.69
CA PHE A 136 -4.11 -14.48 -53.46
C PHE A 136 -4.21 -15.58 -54.51
N TYR A 137 -4.72 -16.76 -54.15
CA TYR A 137 -4.87 -17.82 -55.12
C TYR A 137 -5.82 -17.44 -56.26
N GLU A 138 -6.95 -16.78 -55.98
CA GLU A 138 -7.90 -16.32 -57.00
C GLU A 138 -7.25 -15.30 -57.95
N ASP A 139 -6.47 -14.35 -57.43
CA ASP A 139 -5.73 -13.38 -58.24
C ASP A 139 -4.64 -14.05 -59.09
N LEU A 140 -3.88 -14.97 -58.48
CA LEU A 140 -2.83 -15.73 -59.14
C LEU A 140 -3.42 -16.60 -60.27
N GLU A 141 -4.50 -17.34 -60.01
CA GLU A 141 -5.15 -18.24 -60.98
C GLU A 141 -5.64 -17.47 -62.22
N ARG A 142 -6.20 -16.26 -62.03
CA ARG A 142 -6.53 -15.37 -63.16
C ARG A 142 -5.30 -15.03 -63.99
N SER A 143 -4.19 -14.65 -63.34
CA SER A 143 -2.95 -14.31 -64.03
C SER A 143 -2.30 -15.50 -64.75
N LEU A 144 -2.40 -16.71 -64.17
CA LEU A 144 -1.86 -17.94 -64.73
C LEU A 144 -2.68 -18.38 -65.95
N SER A 145 -4.00 -18.29 -65.86
CA SER A 145 -4.91 -18.60 -66.97
C SER A 145 -4.64 -17.73 -68.20
N LEU A 146 -4.39 -16.43 -68.00
CA LEU A 146 -3.99 -15.51 -69.08
C LEU A 146 -2.64 -15.86 -69.72
N ARG A 147 -1.74 -16.51 -68.97
CA ARG A 147 -0.42 -16.96 -69.43
C ARG A 147 -0.43 -18.38 -70.00
N GLY A 148 -1.55 -19.10 -69.90
CA GLY A 148 -1.65 -20.51 -70.27
C GLY A 148 -0.84 -21.44 -69.35
N GLU A 149 -0.55 -21.01 -68.12
CA GLU A 149 0.15 -21.82 -67.12
C GLU A 149 -0.85 -22.65 -66.31
N ARG A 150 -0.51 -23.91 -66.04
CA ARG A 150 -1.41 -24.83 -65.34
C ARG A 150 -0.94 -25.09 -63.91
N VAL A 151 -1.85 -24.90 -62.96
CA VAL A 151 -1.61 -25.28 -61.56
C VAL A 151 -1.57 -26.81 -61.46
N VAL A 152 -0.47 -27.33 -60.94
CA VAL A 152 -0.24 -28.76 -60.71
C VAL A 152 -0.61 -29.13 -59.28
N ARG A 153 -0.28 -28.28 -58.32
CA ARG A 153 -0.51 -28.54 -56.89
C ARG A 153 -0.73 -27.25 -56.12
N ARG A 154 -1.66 -27.28 -55.17
CA ARG A 154 -1.90 -26.21 -54.20
C ARG A 154 -2.06 -26.81 -52.81
N VAL A 155 -1.27 -26.33 -51.85
CA VAL A 155 -1.33 -26.79 -50.45
C VAL A 155 -1.21 -25.59 -49.52
N ARG A 156 -2.15 -25.46 -48.58
CA ARG A 156 -2.03 -24.50 -47.45
C ARG A 156 -1.27 -25.15 -46.30
N ASN A 157 -0.57 -24.35 -45.52
CA ASN A 157 0.27 -24.79 -44.40
C ASN A 157 1.18 -25.93 -44.86
N ALA A 158 1.85 -25.70 -45.99
CA ALA A 158 2.69 -26.71 -46.62
C ALA A 158 4.01 -26.80 -45.88
N ARG A 159 4.49 -28.02 -45.68
CA ARG A 159 5.84 -28.27 -45.18
C ARG A 159 6.72 -28.81 -46.30
N ILE A 160 7.79 -28.09 -46.60
CA ILE A 160 8.73 -28.38 -47.70
C ILE A 160 10.13 -28.30 -47.13
N ASP A 161 10.89 -29.39 -47.18
CA ASP A 161 12.27 -29.45 -46.66
C ASP A 161 12.39 -28.86 -45.25
N GLU A 162 11.55 -29.36 -44.36
CA GLU A 162 11.43 -28.94 -42.96
C GLU A 162 10.93 -27.51 -42.71
N THR A 163 10.64 -26.76 -43.78
CA THR A 163 10.19 -25.37 -43.74
C THR A 163 8.67 -25.29 -43.91
N ASP A 164 8.01 -24.59 -42.99
CA ASP A 164 6.57 -24.32 -43.07
C ASP A 164 6.28 -23.03 -43.85
N VAL A 165 5.32 -23.09 -44.78
CA VAL A 165 4.87 -21.98 -45.62
C VAL A 165 3.35 -21.92 -45.65
N ASP A 166 2.78 -20.72 -45.62
CA ASP A 166 1.33 -20.53 -45.46
C ASP A 166 0.54 -21.05 -46.67
N LEU A 167 1.07 -20.82 -47.87
CA LEU A 167 0.52 -21.37 -49.10
C LEU A 167 1.64 -21.68 -50.10
N LEU A 168 1.58 -22.89 -50.65
CA LEU A 168 2.38 -23.34 -51.78
C LEU A 168 1.48 -23.48 -53.00
N VAL A 169 1.88 -22.87 -54.11
CA VAL A 169 1.25 -23.08 -55.43
C VAL A 169 2.32 -23.50 -56.43
N GLU A 170 2.25 -24.73 -56.89
CA GLU A 170 3.14 -25.27 -57.92
C GLU A 170 2.41 -25.28 -59.27
N THR A 171 2.99 -24.64 -60.28
CA THR A 171 2.55 -24.71 -61.67
C THR A 171 3.44 -25.67 -62.46
N ASP A 172 3.15 -25.88 -63.73
CA ASP A 172 4.05 -26.61 -64.63
C ASP A 172 5.36 -25.87 -64.95
N ARG A 173 5.55 -24.65 -64.43
CA ARG A 173 6.77 -23.83 -64.61
C ARG A 173 7.39 -23.33 -63.31
N ILE A 174 6.57 -22.78 -62.40
CA ILE A 174 7.03 -22.00 -61.24
C ILE A 174 6.44 -22.58 -59.95
N ILE A 175 7.22 -22.52 -58.88
CA ILE A 175 6.79 -22.75 -57.50
C ILE A 175 6.63 -21.42 -56.81
N TYR A 176 5.41 -21.05 -56.46
CA TYR A 176 5.10 -19.88 -55.64
C TYR A 176 5.05 -20.27 -54.17
N VAL A 177 5.94 -19.67 -53.39
CA VAL A 177 5.98 -19.81 -51.92
C VAL A 177 5.42 -18.52 -51.33
N VAL A 178 4.29 -18.64 -50.65
CA VAL A 178 3.50 -17.50 -50.19
C VAL A 178 3.53 -17.43 -48.66
N GLU A 179 3.94 -16.29 -48.15
CA GLU A 179 3.83 -15.93 -46.73
C GLU A 179 2.78 -14.83 -46.55
N ILE A 180 1.91 -14.99 -45.56
CA ILE A 180 0.80 -14.11 -45.26
C ILE A 180 1.09 -13.36 -43.97
N LYS A 181 1.07 -12.03 -44.03
CA LYS A 181 1.25 -11.17 -42.86
C LYS A 181 0.31 -9.98 -42.91
N ILE A 182 -0.41 -9.74 -41.80
CA ILE A 182 -1.25 -8.54 -41.67
C ILE A 182 -0.39 -7.27 -41.80
N LYS A 183 0.72 -7.22 -41.06
CA LYS A 183 1.64 -6.08 -41.03
C LYS A 183 3.08 -6.58 -41.11
N PRO A 184 3.61 -6.83 -42.31
CA PRO A 184 4.96 -7.35 -42.47
C PRO A 184 6.03 -6.32 -42.08
N LYS A 185 7.15 -6.83 -41.59
CA LYS A 185 8.38 -6.11 -41.23
C LYS A 185 9.55 -6.58 -42.12
N HIS A 186 10.68 -5.88 -42.03
CA HIS A 186 11.92 -6.26 -42.72
C HIS A 186 12.36 -7.69 -42.37
N GLU A 187 12.20 -8.09 -41.11
CA GLU A 187 12.51 -9.43 -40.61
C GLU A 187 11.69 -10.51 -41.33
N ASP A 188 10.38 -10.28 -41.55
CA ASP A 188 9.51 -11.25 -42.24
C ASP A 188 9.98 -11.51 -43.68
N ILE A 189 10.46 -10.47 -44.37
CA ILE A 189 11.02 -10.59 -45.72
C ILE A 189 12.33 -11.40 -45.68
N GLY A 190 13.20 -11.11 -44.72
CA GLY A 190 14.44 -11.86 -44.52
C GLY A 190 14.19 -13.36 -44.26
N VAL A 191 13.21 -13.66 -43.40
CA VAL A 191 12.77 -15.04 -43.14
C VAL A 191 12.24 -15.69 -44.41
N LEU A 192 11.37 -15.03 -45.16
CA LEU A 192 10.85 -15.57 -46.42
C LEU A 192 11.99 -15.87 -47.41
N ILE A 193 12.96 -14.97 -47.58
CA ILE A 193 14.11 -15.19 -48.46
C ILE A 193 14.91 -16.43 -48.02
N ALA A 194 15.16 -16.58 -46.71
CA ALA A 194 15.84 -17.76 -46.19
C ALA A 194 15.07 -19.05 -46.50
N LYS A 195 13.73 -19.05 -46.38
CA LYS A 195 12.87 -20.17 -46.79
C LYS A 195 13.03 -20.47 -48.29
N LEU A 196 13.02 -19.45 -49.14
CA LEU A 196 13.18 -19.61 -50.60
C LEU A 196 14.54 -20.22 -50.96
N ASP A 197 15.62 -19.77 -50.32
CA ASP A 197 16.97 -20.26 -50.59
C ASP A 197 17.13 -21.74 -50.22
N LEU A 198 16.46 -22.21 -49.16
CA LEU A 198 16.42 -23.62 -48.80
C LEU A 198 15.67 -24.45 -49.85
N ILE A 199 14.49 -24.00 -50.27
CA ILE A 199 13.67 -24.70 -51.27
C ILE A 199 14.35 -24.71 -52.66
N LYS A 200 15.05 -23.63 -53.03
CA LYS A 200 15.83 -23.58 -54.28
C LYS A 200 16.99 -24.58 -54.28
N LYS A 201 17.62 -24.82 -53.13
CA LYS A 201 18.70 -25.81 -53.02
C LYS A 201 18.21 -27.24 -53.20
N SER A 202 17.00 -27.57 -52.73
CA SER A 202 16.42 -28.90 -52.88
C SER A 202 15.76 -29.11 -54.25
N GLN A 203 15.32 -28.02 -54.92
CA GLN A 203 14.69 -28.06 -56.24
C GLN A 203 15.37 -27.11 -57.25
N PRO A 204 16.63 -27.37 -57.64
CA PRO A 204 17.40 -26.47 -58.50
C PRO A 204 16.86 -26.35 -59.93
N GLU A 205 16.13 -27.37 -60.39
CA GLU A 205 15.58 -27.45 -61.75
C GLU A 205 14.28 -26.63 -61.93
N ARG A 206 13.71 -26.10 -60.84
CA ARG A 206 12.42 -25.39 -60.86
C ARG A 206 12.61 -23.93 -60.42
N GLU A 207 11.91 -23.03 -61.10
CA GLU A 207 11.89 -21.62 -60.70
C GLU A 207 11.05 -21.45 -59.43
N VAL A 208 11.64 -20.87 -58.38
CA VAL A 208 10.97 -20.62 -57.09
C VAL A 208 10.83 -19.13 -56.85
N VAL A 209 9.59 -18.67 -56.71
CA VAL A 209 9.22 -17.27 -56.51
C VAL A 209 8.58 -17.08 -55.13
N GLY A 210 9.12 -16.13 -54.37
CA GLY A 210 8.55 -15.71 -53.10
C GLY A 210 7.45 -14.71 -53.27
N VAL A 211 6.39 -14.85 -52.47
CA VAL A 211 5.26 -13.94 -52.43
C VAL A 211 5.00 -13.55 -50.98
N LEU A 212 4.89 -12.24 -50.73
CA LEU A 212 4.40 -11.67 -49.50
C LEU A 212 2.98 -11.13 -49.74
N ALA A 213 1.99 -11.74 -49.11
CA ALA A 213 0.60 -11.29 -49.14
C ALA A 213 0.22 -10.63 -47.80
N GLY A 214 -0.31 -9.40 -47.82
CA GLY A 214 -0.64 -8.68 -46.60
C GLY A 214 -1.53 -7.47 -46.80
N THR A 215 -1.97 -6.82 -45.72
CA THR A 215 -2.85 -5.63 -45.83
C THR A 215 -2.15 -4.33 -45.48
N LEU A 216 -1.52 -4.28 -44.32
CA LEU A 216 -0.82 -3.10 -43.81
C LEU A 216 0.65 -3.08 -44.26
N VAL A 217 0.88 -3.34 -45.56
CA VAL A 217 2.22 -3.33 -46.15
C VAL A 217 2.65 -1.88 -46.39
N GLY A 218 3.67 -1.42 -45.64
CA GLY A 218 4.25 -0.09 -45.81
C GLY A 218 5.03 0.03 -47.12
N LYS A 219 5.07 1.24 -47.71
CA LYS A 219 5.78 1.49 -48.98
C LYS A 219 7.25 1.10 -48.95
N GLU A 220 7.92 1.32 -47.82
CA GLU A 220 9.32 0.94 -47.59
C GLU A 220 9.49 -0.58 -47.64
N ILE A 221 8.65 -1.31 -46.90
CA ILE A 221 8.63 -2.79 -46.86
C ILE A 221 8.35 -3.37 -48.26
N GLU A 222 7.40 -2.79 -48.99
CA GLU A 222 7.08 -3.18 -50.36
C GLU A 222 8.28 -2.97 -51.31
N ALA A 223 8.93 -1.81 -51.23
CA ALA A 223 10.12 -1.51 -52.04
C ALA A 223 11.27 -2.48 -51.73
N TYR A 224 11.52 -2.73 -50.44
CA TYR A 224 12.55 -3.67 -50.00
C TYR A 224 12.25 -5.10 -50.45
N ALA A 225 11.02 -5.59 -50.31
CA ALA A 225 10.62 -6.91 -50.80
C ALA A 225 10.87 -7.06 -52.31
N ARG A 226 10.48 -6.05 -53.11
CA ARG A 226 10.69 -6.05 -54.56
C ARG A 226 12.16 -6.02 -54.94
N GLU A 227 12.98 -5.23 -54.25
CA GLU A 227 14.44 -5.22 -54.43
C GLU A 227 15.03 -6.62 -54.23
N LYS A 228 14.50 -7.38 -53.26
CA LYS A 228 14.94 -8.76 -52.97
C LYS A 228 14.26 -9.83 -53.86
N GLY A 229 13.50 -9.42 -54.88
CA GLY A 229 12.83 -10.35 -55.80
C GLY A 229 11.61 -11.06 -55.20
N VAL A 230 11.04 -10.54 -54.12
CA VAL A 230 9.79 -11.02 -53.53
C VAL A 230 8.61 -10.24 -54.12
N LEU A 231 7.61 -10.94 -54.64
CA LEU A 231 6.37 -10.33 -55.10
C LEU A 231 5.53 -9.90 -53.92
N VAL A 232 4.87 -8.74 -54.02
CA VAL A 232 4.04 -8.20 -52.93
C VAL A 232 2.61 -8.05 -53.42
N TYR A 233 1.68 -8.70 -52.70
CA TYR A 233 0.24 -8.58 -52.91
C TYR A 233 -0.38 -7.89 -51.71
N ARG A 234 -1.00 -6.73 -51.96
CA ARG A 234 -1.66 -5.94 -50.91
C ARG A 234 -3.16 -6.05 -51.02
N TYR A 235 -3.80 -6.48 -49.93
CA TYR A 235 -5.24 -6.61 -49.78
C TYR A 235 -5.85 -5.50 -48.91
#